data_AF-A0A812XBI4-F1
#
_entry.id   AF-A0A812XBI4-F1
#
_cell.length_a   1.000
_cell.length_b   1.000
_cell.length_c   1.000
_cell.angle_alpha   90.00
_cell.angle_beta   90.00
_cell.angle_gamma   90.00
#
_symmetry.space_group_name_H-M   'P 1'
#
loop_
_entity.id
_entity.type
_entity.pdbx_description
1 polymer ?
#
loop_
_entity_poly.entity_id
_entity_poly.type
_entity_poly.pdbx_seq_one_letter_code
_entity_poly.pdbx_strand_id
1 'polypeptide(L)'
;SRRRSVLNTAAVIQDLESSEEYEYARLFRILLEIERNGDAELCVRNFLAENCEVTDLILDALPFLQEVEAGQIILPTTDAEMRQNPTFREFLQAMREKCISNATLLRIFTKLSPHRSAASKDACRLEAKRFCLDHFDANLQQSDWEQILQEAFAGAGDELTLQQWMKGCRWAARAARLIMTLRLA
;
A
#
# COMPACT_ATOMS: atom_id res chain seq x y z
N SER A 1 7.11 -17.85 21.97
CA SER A 1 5.76 -17.27 22.03
C SER A 1 5.32 -16.94 20.61
N ARG A 2 4.53 -17.81 19.96
CA ARG A 2 4.06 -17.60 18.58
C ARG A 2 2.90 -16.61 18.61
N ARG A 3 3.15 -15.32 18.43
CA ARG A 3 2.09 -14.36 18.09
C ARG A 3 1.69 -14.59 16.64
N ARG A 4 0.74 -15.50 16.40
CA ARG A 4 -0.04 -15.45 15.16
C ARG A 4 -0.77 -14.11 15.18
N SER A 5 -0.34 -13.17 14.35
CA SER A 5 -1.28 -12.16 13.84
C SER A 5 -2.38 -12.98 13.18
N VAL A 6 -3.55 -13.07 13.80
CA VAL A 6 -4.70 -13.66 13.11
C VAL A 6 -5.07 -12.62 12.07
N LEU A 7 -4.60 -12.82 10.83
CA LEU A 7 -4.94 -12.00 9.68
C LEU A 7 -6.45 -11.77 9.68
N ASN A 8 -6.86 -10.56 10.03
CA ASN A 8 -8.26 -10.16 10.01
C ASN A 8 -8.48 -9.29 8.78
N THR A 9 -8.62 -9.93 7.62
CA THR A 9 -8.90 -9.26 6.34
C THR A 9 -10.12 -8.35 6.43
N ALA A 10 -11.15 -8.74 7.18
CA ALA A 10 -12.34 -7.91 7.38
C ALA A 10 -12.01 -6.61 8.15
N ALA A 11 -11.15 -6.66 9.17
CA ALA A 11 -10.71 -5.46 9.88
C ALA A 11 -9.89 -4.52 8.98
N VAL A 12 -9.02 -5.06 8.13
CA VAL A 12 -8.26 -4.26 7.14
C VAL A 12 -9.21 -3.54 6.18
N ILE A 13 -10.24 -4.24 5.70
CA ILE A 13 -11.21 -3.68 4.76
C ILE A 13 -12.08 -2.61 5.43
N GLN A 14 -12.47 -2.81 6.69
CA GLN A 14 -13.32 -1.89 7.44
C GLN A 14 -12.58 -0.61 7.85
N ASP A 15 -11.32 -0.71 8.25
CA ASP A 15 -10.49 0.43 8.66
C ASP A 15 -9.06 0.28 8.14
N LEU A 16 -8.91 0.56 6.85
CA LEU A 16 -7.62 0.43 6.17
C LEU A 16 -6.57 1.38 6.75
N GLU A 17 -6.95 2.61 7.11
CA GLU A 17 -5.98 3.60 7.58
C GLU A 17 -5.38 3.22 8.93
N SER A 18 -6.21 2.85 9.91
CA SER A 18 -5.74 2.38 11.21
C SER A 18 -4.98 1.07 11.10
N SER A 19 -5.41 0.17 10.20
CA SER A 19 -4.74 -1.12 9.97
C SER A 19 -3.34 -0.92 9.38
N GLU A 20 -3.19 -0.04 8.39
CA GLU A 20 -1.88 0.33 7.85
C GLU A 20 -0.99 0.97 8.92
N GLU A 21 -1.51 1.90 9.72
CA GLU A 21 -0.74 2.54 10.80
C GLU A 21 -0.22 1.52 11.81
N TYR A 22 -1.05 0.57 12.21
CA TYR A 22 -0.66 -0.45 13.18
C TYR A 22 0.36 -1.44 12.60
N GLU A 23 0.04 -2.04 11.46
CA GLU A 23 0.84 -3.12 10.91
C GLU A 23 2.13 -2.62 10.26
N TYR A 24 2.10 -1.47 9.58
CA TYR A 24 3.32 -0.89 9.03
C TYR A 24 4.22 -0.30 10.12
N ALA A 25 3.71 0.17 11.26
CA ALA A 25 4.58 0.58 12.37
C ALA A 25 5.37 -0.62 12.92
N ARG A 26 4.69 -1.75 13.10
CA ARG A 26 5.32 -3.00 13.52
C ARG A 26 6.34 -3.48 12.49
N LEU A 27 5.98 -3.50 11.22
CA LEU A 27 6.87 -3.93 10.13
C LEU A 27 8.09 -3.01 9.98
N PHE A 28 7.87 -1.69 10.01
CA PHE A 28 8.94 -0.71 9.89
C PHE A 28 9.98 -0.87 11.00
N ARG A 29 9.55 -1.13 12.25
CA ARG A 29 10.52 -1.45 13.33
C ARG A 29 11.36 -2.68 13.00
N ILE A 30 10.74 -3.75 12.51
CA ILE A 30 11.45 -4.99 12.12
C ILE A 30 12.47 -4.69 11.01
N LEU A 31 12.08 -3.93 9.98
CA LEU A 31 12.98 -3.57 8.89
C LEU A 31 14.20 -2.78 9.40
N LEU A 32 13.99 -1.82 10.30
CA LEU A 32 15.07 -1.05 10.92
C LEU A 32 15.97 -1.89 11.84
N GLU A 33 15.41 -2.88 12.55
CA GLU A 33 16.19 -3.82 13.36
C GLU A 33 17.09 -4.71 12.48
N ILE A 34 16.56 -5.22 11.37
CA ILE A 34 17.34 -6.01 10.40
C ILE A 34 18.48 -5.17 9.82
N GLU A 35 18.17 -3.95 9.37
CA GLU A 35 19.14 -3.02 8.79
C GLU A 35 20.30 -2.70 9.75
N ARG A 36 20.01 -2.52 11.04
CA ARG A 36 21.03 -2.30 12.08
C ARG A 36 21.93 -3.49 12.36
N ASN A 37 21.44 -4.71 12.14
CA ASN A 37 22.21 -5.93 12.41
C ASN A 37 23.20 -6.28 11.28
N GLY A 38 23.32 -5.43 10.26
CA GLY A 38 24.33 -5.58 9.21
C GLY A 38 23.93 -6.51 8.07
N ASP A 39 22.67 -6.96 8.01
CA ASP A 39 22.06 -7.50 6.78
C ASP A 39 21.69 -6.29 5.88
N ALA A 40 22.74 -5.65 5.34
CA ALA A 40 22.74 -4.24 4.97
C ALA A 40 22.39 -3.94 3.50
N GLU A 41 21.82 -4.87 2.73
CA GLU A 41 21.24 -4.51 1.43
C GLU A 41 19.80 -4.00 1.62
N LEU A 42 19.68 -2.86 2.33
CA LEU A 42 18.59 -1.87 2.34
C LEU A 42 17.15 -2.43 2.47
N CYS A 43 16.83 -3.06 3.61
CA CYS A 43 15.52 -3.65 3.84
C CYS A 43 14.34 -2.68 3.68
N VAL A 44 14.43 -1.44 4.18
CA VAL A 44 13.34 -0.45 4.01
C VAL A 44 13.22 -0.02 2.54
N ARG A 45 14.35 0.24 1.87
CA ARG A 45 14.37 0.67 0.47
C ARG A 45 13.85 -0.42 -0.46
N ASN A 46 14.32 -1.66 -0.30
CA ASN A 46 13.86 -2.80 -1.08
C ASN A 46 12.38 -3.06 -0.84
N PHE A 47 11.95 -2.97 0.42
CA PHE A 47 10.54 -3.07 0.75
C PHE A 47 9.72 -2.01 0.01
N LEU A 48 10.16 -0.74 -0.03
CA LEU A 48 9.48 0.30 -0.80
C LEU A 48 9.51 0.01 -2.31
N ALA A 49 10.64 -0.44 -2.86
CA ALA A 49 10.76 -0.75 -4.29
C ALA A 49 9.83 -1.90 -4.71
N GLU A 50 9.62 -2.90 -3.85
CA GLU A 50 8.70 -4.02 -4.08
C GLU A 50 7.24 -3.63 -3.89
N ASN A 51 6.96 -2.64 -3.04
CA ASN A 51 5.61 -2.30 -2.59
C ASN A 51 5.06 -0.98 -3.17
N CYS A 52 5.88 -0.20 -3.87
CA CYS A 52 5.54 1.09 -4.46
C CYS A 52 5.98 1.15 -5.93
N GLU A 53 5.17 1.79 -6.76
CA GLU A 53 5.51 2.08 -8.16
C GLU A 53 6.36 3.37 -8.21
N VAL A 54 7.61 3.26 -7.77
CA VAL A 54 8.58 4.37 -7.69
C VAL A 54 9.87 4.01 -8.43
N THR A 55 10.53 5.03 -8.96
CA THR A 55 11.87 4.89 -9.54
C THR A 55 12.94 5.06 -8.46
N ASP A 56 14.17 4.61 -8.71
CA ASP A 56 15.31 4.85 -7.81
C ASP A 56 15.50 6.33 -7.52
N LEU A 57 15.33 7.19 -8.53
CA LEU A 57 15.39 8.64 -8.35
C LEU A 57 14.36 9.17 -7.35
N ILE A 58 13.15 8.59 -7.31
CA ILE A 58 12.14 8.98 -6.33
C ILE A 58 12.53 8.47 -4.95
N LEU A 59 13.05 7.24 -4.84
CA LEU A 59 13.54 6.69 -3.57
C LEU A 59 14.68 7.55 -3.00
N ASP A 60 15.66 7.92 -3.81
CA ASP A 60 16.79 8.79 -3.41
C ASP A 60 16.34 10.17 -2.92
N ALA A 61 15.19 10.63 -3.39
CA ALA A 61 14.60 11.90 -3.02
C ALA A 61 13.74 11.83 -1.73
N LEU A 62 13.54 10.66 -1.13
CA LEU A 62 12.80 10.51 0.12
C LEU A 62 13.70 10.87 1.32
N PRO A 63 13.42 11.97 2.05
CA PRO A 63 14.29 12.42 3.15
C PRO A 63 14.43 11.37 4.26
N PHE A 64 13.31 10.74 4.65
CA PHE A 64 13.34 9.70 5.68
C PHE A 64 14.27 8.52 5.32
N LEU A 65 14.41 8.16 4.04
CA LEU A 65 15.31 7.07 3.65
C LEU A 65 16.77 7.43 3.92
N GLN A 66 17.16 8.70 3.74
CA GLN A 66 18.52 9.14 4.06
C GLN A 66 18.80 9.02 5.57
N GLU A 67 17.80 9.30 6.43
CA GLU A 67 17.92 9.11 7.88
C GLU A 67 18.00 7.63 8.27
N VAL A 68 17.21 6.78 7.59
CA VAL A 68 17.23 5.31 7.73
C VAL A 68 18.63 4.77 7.40
N GLU A 69 19.10 5.05 6.18
CA GLU A 69 20.36 4.56 5.63
C GLU A 69 21.58 5.08 6.40
N ALA A 70 21.49 6.28 6.98
CA ALA A 70 22.52 6.83 7.86
C ALA A 70 22.52 6.22 9.27
N GLY A 71 21.56 5.34 9.61
CA GLY A 71 21.44 4.71 10.92
C GLY A 71 21.04 5.68 12.05
N GLN A 72 20.51 6.86 11.73
CA GLN A 72 20.28 7.95 12.68
C GLN A 72 18.97 7.81 13.46
N ILE A 73 18.06 6.93 13.03
CA ILE A 73 16.75 6.77 13.66
C ILE A 73 16.89 6.06 14.99
N ILE A 74 16.59 6.72 16.10
CA ILE A 74 16.44 6.06 17.40
C ILE A 74 15.21 5.15 17.33
N LEU A 75 15.42 3.84 17.43
CA LEU A 75 14.32 2.87 17.41
C LEU A 75 13.43 3.09 18.64
N PRO A 76 12.14 3.41 18.43
CA PRO A 76 11.18 3.44 19.52
C PRO A 76 11.03 2.05 20.14
N THR A 77 10.95 2.00 21.47
CA THR A 77 10.81 0.75 22.24
C THR A 77 9.45 0.09 22.09
N THR A 78 8.42 0.86 21.75
CA THR A 78 7.03 0.37 21.61
C THR A 78 6.41 0.71 20.26
N ASP A 79 5.42 -0.08 19.84
CA ASP A 79 4.66 0.17 18.62
C ASP A 79 3.84 1.48 18.71
N ALA A 80 3.48 1.91 19.92
CA ALA A 80 2.78 3.17 20.17
C ALA A 80 3.69 4.38 19.91
N GLU A 81 4.94 4.33 20.39
CA GLU A 81 5.94 5.37 20.13
C GLU A 81 6.32 5.40 18.62
N MET A 82 6.38 4.23 17.97
CA MET A 82 6.64 4.16 16.53
C MET A 82 5.59 4.91 15.70
N ARG A 83 4.30 4.79 16.04
CA ARG A 83 3.24 5.54 15.34
C ARG A 83 3.32 7.06 15.51
N GLN A 84 4.04 7.54 16.52
CA GLN A 84 4.28 8.97 16.74
C GLN A 84 5.57 9.46 16.08
N ASN A 85 6.42 8.54 15.61
CA ASN A 85 7.71 8.88 15.01
C ASN A 85 7.50 9.58 13.64
N PRO A 86 8.19 10.72 13.38
CA PRO A 86 8.04 11.47 12.14
C PRO A 86 8.52 10.69 10.91
N THR A 87 9.66 10.00 11.00
CA THR A 87 10.20 9.14 9.96
C THR A 87 9.20 8.04 9.58
N PHE A 88 8.52 7.42 10.56
CA PHE A 88 7.45 6.45 10.28
C PHE A 88 6.27 7.08 9.53
N ARG A 89 5.86 8.31 9.87
CA ARG A 89 4.77 9.00 9.17
C ARG A 89 5.12 9.26 7.71
N GLU A 90 6.36 9.65 7.42
CA GLU A 90 6.85 9.83 6.05
C GLU A 90 6.89 8.50 5.29
N PHE A 91 7.38 7.43 5.91
CA PHE A 91 7.33 6.08 5.36
C PHE A 91 5.90 5.64 5.02
N LEU A 92 4.97 5.81 5.96
CA LEU A 92 3.56 5.49 5.77
C LEU A 92 2.93 6.31 4.64
N GLN A 93 3.24 7.61 4.58
CA GLN A 93 2.78 8.48 3.50
C GLN A 93 3.29 8.00 2.14
N ALA A 94 4.59 7.65 2.04
CA ALA A 94 5.15 7.08 0.82
C ALA A 94 4.42 5.79 0.42
N MET A 95 4.21 4.88 1.36
CA MET A 95 3.46 3.64 1.13
C MET A 95 2.04 3.89 0.61
N ARG A 96 1.35 4.91 1.12
CA ARG A 96 -0.03 5.26 0.70
C ARG A 96 -0.07 5.94 -0.67
N GLU A 97 0.81 6.90 -0.90
CA GLU A 97 0.78 7.76 -2.08
C GLU A 97 1.46 7.16 -3.31
N LYS A 98 2.46 6.31 -3.08
CA LYS A 98 3.32 5.76 -4.13
C LYS A 98 3.03 4.32 -4.47
N CYS A 99 1.97 3.72 -3.89
CA CYS A 99 1.53 2.36 -4.22
C CYS A 99 1.28 2.15 -5.73
N ILE A 100 0.74 3.17 -6.41
CA ILE A 100 0.52 3.21 -7.86
C ILE A 100 0.77 4.63 -8.37
N SER A 101 1.43 4.77 -9.51
CA SER A 101 1.70 6.05 -10.15
C SER A 101 0.45 6.65 -10.81
N ASN A 102 0.35 7.99 -10.83
CA ASN A 102 -0.75 8.67 -11.54
C ASN A 102 -0.74 8.38 -13.05
N ALA A 103 0.44 8.23 -13.65
CA ALA A 103 0.59 7.91 -15.05
C ALA A 103 0.01 6.53 -15.39
N THR A 104 0.27 5.52 -14.54
CA THR A 104 -0.29 4.18 -14.71
C THR A 104 -1.80 4.17 -14.55
N LEU A 105 -2.34 4.83 -13.53
CA LEU A 105 -3.80 4.94 -13.32
C LEU A 105 -4.49 5.64 -14.50
N LEU A 106 -3.91 6.74 -15.00
CA LEU A 106 -4.43 7.47 -16.16
C LEU A 106 -4.41 6.60 -17.41
N ARG A 107 -3.28 5.93 -17.70
CA ARG A 107 -3.13 5.04 -18.86
C ARG A 107 -4.17 3.92 -18.86
N ILE A 108 -4.45 3.32 -17.70
CA ILE A 108 -5.49 2.28 -17.57
C ILE A 108 -6.87 2.89 -17.81
N PHE A 109 -7.16 4.03 -17.19
CA PHE A 109 -8.46 4.70 -17.33
C PHE A 109 -8.76 5.12 -18.77
N THR A 110 -7.77 5.64 -19.50
CA THR A 110 -7.93 5.98 -20.92
C THR A 110 -8.31 4.78 -21.78
N LYS A 111 -7.86 3.56 -21.42
CA LYS A 111 -8.27 2.33 -22.11
C LYS A 111 -9.70 1.91 -21.75
N LEU A 112 -10.10 2.10 -20.49
CA LEU A 112 -11.47 1.84 -20.02
C LEU A 112 -12.48 2.82 -20.62
N SER A 113 -12.04 4.04 -20.95
CA SER A 113 -12.87 5.12 -21.46
C SER A 113 -12.24 5.84 -22.66
N PRO A 114 -12.11 5.20 -23.84
CA PRO A 114 -11.38 5.76 -24.97
C PRO A 114 -11.99 7.05 -25.55
N HIS A 115 -13.30 7.24 -25.33
CA HIS A 115 -14.08 8.33 -25.93
C HIS A 115 -15.01 9.04 -24.94
N ARG A 116 -14.91 8.74 -23.64
CA ARG A 116 -15.79 9.29 -22.60
C ARG A 116 -14.97 9.88 -21.46
N SER A 117 -15.60 10.76 -20.68
CA SER A 117 -15.03 11.30 -19.44
C SER A 117 -15.23 10.38 -18.24
N ALA A 118 -15.98 9.28 -18.40
CA ALA A 118 -16.32 8.33 -17.37
C ALA A 118 -16.34 6.88 -17.90
N ALA A 119 -16.03 5.93 -17.03
CA ALA A 119 -16.08 4.50 -17.32
C ALA A 119 -17.04 3.80 -16.35
N SER A 120 -17.64 2.68 -16.77
CA SER A 120 -18.55 1.91 -15.90
C SER A 120 -17.84 1.40 -14.65
N LYS A 121 -18.53 1.43 -13.51
CA LYS A 121 -18.04 0.95 -12.22
C LYS A 121 -17.54 -0.49 -12.27
N ASP A 122 -18.22 -1.36 -12.99
CA ASP A 122 -17.86 -2.78 -13.08
C ASP A 122 -16.55 -2.98 -13.87
N ALA A 123 -16.38 -2.29 -15.00
CA ALA A 123 -15.12 -2.34 -15.75
C ALA A 123 -13.94 -1.80 -14.94
N CYS A 124 -14.15 -0.71 -14.19
CA CYS A 124 -13.16 -0.20 -13.24
C CYS A 124 -12.81 -1.24 -12.17
N ARG A 125 -13.81 -1.81 -11.48
CA ARG A 125 -13.58 -2.84 -10.45
C ARG A 125 -12.79 -4.03 -10.99
N LEU A 126 -13.15 -4.51 -12.18
CA LEU A 126 -12.46 -5.60 -12.85
C LEU A 126 -10.99 -5.24 -13.11
N GLU A 127 -10.72 -4.05 -13.65
CA GLU A 127 -9.33 -3.65 -13.91
C GLU A 127 -8.53 -3.33 -12.65
N ALA A 128 -9.15 -2.82 -11.58
CA ALA A 128 -8.47 -2.66 -10.30
C ALA A 128 -8.01 -4.01 -9.74
N LYS A 129 -8.88 -5.03 -9.79
CA LYS A 129 -8.54 -6.40 -9.39
C LYS A 129 -7.41 -6.95 -10.25
N ARG A 130 -7.53 -6.85 -11.57
CA ARG A 130 -6.51 -7.35 -12.52
C ARG A 130 -5.17 -6.66 -12.29
N PHE A 131 -5.16 -5.34 -12.14
CA PHE A 131 -3.95 -4.60 -11.83
C PHE A 131 -3.26 -5.16 -10.57
N CYS A 132 -4.02 -5.38 -9.49
CA CYS A 132 -3.46 -5.88 -8.25
C CYS A 132 -2.95 -7.33 -8.34
N LEU A 133 -3.64 -8.18 -9.11
CA LEU A 133 -3.16 -9.53 -9.41
C LEU A 133 -1.83 -9.48 -10.17
N ASP A 134 -1.74 -8.64 -11.20
CA ASP A 134 -0.56 -8.54 -12.06
C ASP A 134 0.65 -7.90 -11.36
N HIS A 135 0.42 -6.91 -10.46
CA HIS A 135 1.51 -6.13 -9.84
C HIS A 135 1.90 -6.58 -8.43
N PHE A 136 0.97 -7.13 -7.65
CA PHE A 136 1.22 -7.51 -6.25
C PHE A 136 1.07 -9.03 -6.01
N ASP A 137 0.88 -9.83 -7.07
CA ASP A 137 0.58 -11.26 -6.99
C ASP A 137 -0.54 -11.56 -5.96
N ALA A 138 -1.56 -10.69 -5.93
CA ALA A 138 -2.56 -10.65 -4.88
C ALA A 138 -3.60 -11.79 -5.00
N ASN A 139 -3.17 -13.01 -4.69
CA ASN A 139 -3.95 -14.25 -4.73
C ASN A 139 -4.96 -14.35 -3.56
N LEU A 140 -5.85 -13.37 -3.45
CA LEU A 140 -6.92 -13.31 -2.45
C LEU A 140 -8.13 -14.17 -2.85
N GLN A 141 -8.94 -14.56 -1.85
CA GLN A 141 -10.18 -15.27 -2.11
C GLN A 141 -11.16 -14.36 -2.84
N GLN A 142 -12.08 -14.95 -3.61
CA GLN A 142 -13.08 -14.17 -4.35
C GLN A 142 -13.94 -13.29 -3.43
N SER A 143 -14.30 -13.80 -2.24
CA SER A 143 -15.04 -13.04 -1.23
C SER A 143 -14.27 -11.82 -0.69
N ASP A 144 -12.95 -11.95 -0.52
CA ASP A 144 -12.10 -10.84 -0.08
C ASP A 144 -12.06 -9.76 -1.17
N TRP A 145 -11.91 -10.18 -2.43
CA TRP A 145 -11.93 -9.26 -3.57
C TRP A 145 -13.24 -8.50 -3.70
N GLU A 146 -14.37 -9.17 -3.53
CA GLU A 146 -15.69 -8.54 -3.57
C GLU A 146 -15.82 -7.46 -2.50
N GLN A 147 -15.39 -7.73 -1.26
CA GLN A 147 -15.42 -6.76 -0.17
C GLN A 147 -14.46 -5.59 -0.42
N ILE A 148 -13.22 -5.84 -0.86
CA ILE A 148 -12.24 -4.80 -1.19
C ILE A 148 -12.80 -3.86 -2.27
N LEU A 149 -13.32 -4.41 -3.37
CA LEU A 149 -13.85 -3.62 -4.49
C LEU A 149 -15.19 -2.95 -4.16
N GLN A 150 -15.94 -3.49 -3.19
CA GLN A 150 -17.12 -2.84 -2.65
C GLN A 150 -16.73 -1.57 -1.90
N GLU A 151 -15.83 -1.67 -0.93
CA GLU A 151 -15.38 -0.53 -0.11
C GLU A 151 -14.58 0.50 -0.91
N ALA A 152 -13.66 0.05 -1.78
CA ALA A 152 -12.85 0.92 -2.63
C ALA A 152 -13.68 1.90 -3.47
N PHE A 153 -14.86 1.46 -3.91
CA PHE A 153 -15.76 2.23 -4.76
C PHE A 153 -17.12 2.51 -4.06
N ALA A 154 -17.11 2.51 -2.72
CA ALA A 154 -18.27 2.88 -1.93
C ALA A 154 -18.67 4.35 -2.22
N GLY A 155 -19.97 4.61 -2.30
CA GLY A 155 -20.50 5.94 -2.62
C GLY A 155 -20.30 6.43 -4.06
N ALA A 156 -19.61 5.67 -4.92
CA ALA A 156 -19.56 5.96 -6.34
C ALA A 156 -20.82 5.45 -7.08
N GLY A 157 -21.31 6.23 -8.05
CA GLY A 157 -22.38 5.84 -8.96
C GLY A 157 -21.93 4.79 -9.99
N ASP A 158 -22.81 4.48 -10.94
CA ASP A 158 -22.59 3.43 -11.95
C ASP A 158 -21.50 3.79 -12.97
N GLU A 159 -21.21 5.09 -13.11
CA GLU A 159 -20.09 5.61 -13.89
C GLU A 159 -19.11 6.35 -12.98
N LEU A 160 -17.82 6.14 -13.22
CA LEU A 160 -16.71 6.70 -12.47
C LEU A 160 -15.95 7.71 -13.33
N THR A 161 -15.75 8.90 -12.80
CA THR A 161 -14.75 9.85 -13.30
C THR A 161 -13.33 9.36 -13.03
N LEU A 162 -12.34 9.93 -13.73
CA LEU A 162 -10.92 9.63 -13.50
C LEU A 162 -10.52 9.77 -12.02
N GLN A 163 -10.98 10.81 -11.34
CA GLN A 163 -10.62 11.05 -9.93
C GLN A 163 -11.21 9.98 -9.00
N GLN A 164 -12.46 9.57 -9.22
CA GLN A 164 -13.08 8.49 -8.44
C GLN A 164 -12.40 7.15 -8.72
N TRP A 165 -12.05 6.88 -9.98
CA TRP A 165 -11.24 5.71 -10.37
C TRP A 165 -9.89 5.69 -9.64
N MET A 166 -9.12 6.78 -9.72
CA MET A 166 -7.79 6.86 -9.10
C MET A 166 -7.87 6.65 -7.59
N LYS A 167 -8.86 7.26 -6.92
CA LYS A 167 -9.09 7.07 -5.48
C LYS A 167 -9.39 5.61 -5.15
N GLY A 168 -10.36 5.00 -5.84
CA GLY A 168 -10.78 3.63 -5.57
C GLY A 168 -9.70 2.59 -5.91
N CYS A 169 -9.02 2.75 -7.05
CA CYS A 169 -7.94 1.84 -7.44
C CYS A 169 -6.77 1.88 -6.46
N ARG A 170 -6.35 3.07 -5.98
CA ARG A 170 -5.32 3.20 -4.94
C ARG A 170 -5.76 2.56 -3.63
N TRP A 171 -7.01 2.74 -3.23
CA TRP A 171 -7.55 2.13 -2.02
C TRP A 171 -7.51 0.59 -2.14
N ALA A 172 -8.01 0.03 -3.25
CA ALA A 172 -8.02 -1.41 -3.49
C ALA A 172 -6.59 -2.00 -3.47
N ALA A 173 -5.65 -1.32 -4.11
CA ALA A 173 -4.24 -1.71 -4.13
C ALA A 173 -3.60 -1.69 -2.74
N ARG A 174 -3.84 -0.63 -1.96
CA ARG A 174 -3.36 -0.52 -0.58
C ARG A 174 -3.90 -1.65 0.30
N ALA A 175 -5.20 -1.94 0.22
CA ALA A 175 -5.83 -3.02 0.96
C ALA A 175 -5.27 -4.39 0.56
N ALA A 176 -5.23 -4.68 -0.75
CA ALA A 176 -4.72 -5.95 -1.26
C ALA A 176 -3.26 -6.16 -0.87
N ARG A 177 -2.42 -5.14 -1.04
CA ARG A 177 -1.01 -5.16 -0.64
C ARG A 177 -0.87 -5.42 0.86
N LEU A 178 -1.56 -4.68 1.72
CA LEU A 178 -1.48 -4.89 3.17
C LEU A 178 -1.89 -6.32 3.57
N ILE A 179 -3.00 -6.83 3.01
CA ILE A 179 -3.45 -8.20 3.27
C ILE A 179 -2.40 -9.22 2.84
N MET A 180 -1.75 -9.02 1.68
CA MET A 180 -0.68 -9.89 1.21
C MET A 180 0.56 -9.81 2.10
N THR A 181 1.01 -8.61 2.49
CA THR A 181 2.12 -8.41 3.43
C THR A 181 1.87 -9.16 4.73
N LEU A 182 0.65 -9.10 5.27
CA LEU A 182 0.28 -9.76 6.51
C LEU A 182 0.16 -11.29 6.40
N ARG A 183 0.02 -11.84 5.19
CA ARG A 183 0.03 -13.30 4.98
C ARG A 183 1.45 -13.88 4.99
N LEU A 184 2.46 -13.04 4.71
CA LEU A 184 3.87 -13.43 4.65
C LEU A 184 4.58 -13.31 6.01
N ALA A 185 4.06 -12.47 6.92
CA ALA A 185 4.63 -12.15 8.24
C ALA A 185 4.11 -13.05 9.39
#